data_AF-A0A356CJG5-F1
#
_entry.id   AF-A0A356CJG5-F1
#
_cell.length_a   1.000
_cell.length_b   1.000
_cell.length_c   1.000
_cell.angle_alpha   90.00
_cell.angle_beta   90.00
_cell.angle_gamma   90.00
#
_symmetry.space_group_name_H-M   'P 1'
#
loop_
_entity.id
_entity.type
_entity.pdbx_description
1 polymer ?
#
loop_
_entity_poly.entity_id
_entity_poly.type
_entity_poly.pdbx_seq_one_letter_code
_entity_poly.pdbx_strand_id
1 'polypeptide(L)'
;MNIEFITQCGNSHELCHFLSKPYGFEVLLRLESFGEEDADNGIDDTYDAIRFNRPRKAAFSQYCAFLRDNNAIKYQTSALKKSKTVLRLSAEVIAQLKVAREQQRASR
;
A
#
# COMPACT_ATOMS: atom_id res chain seq x y z
N MET A 1 -16.91 -0.15 -4.93
CA MET A 1 -15.74 -1.04 -5.06
C MET A 1 -16.26 -2.45 -5.23
N ASN A 2 -15.82 -3.20 -6.25
CA ASN A 2 -16.36 -4.53 -6.56
C ASN A 2 -15.61 -5.58 -5.74
N ILE A 3 -16.30 -6.60 -5.22
CA ILE A 3 -15.69 -7.75 -4.53
C ILE A 3 -14.65 -8.44 -5.42
N GLU A 4 -14.87 -8.44 -6.72
CA GLU A 4 -13.96 -9.02 -7.71
C GLU A 4 -12.58 -8.35 -7.68
N PHE A 5 -12.51 -7.03 -7.51
CA PHE A 5 -11.23 -6.32 -7.37
C PHE A 5 -10.47 -6.79 -6.12
N ILE A 6 -11.17 -6.95 -5.00
CA ILE A 6 -10.56 -7.43 -3.74
C ILE A 6 -10.06 -8.87 -3.92
N THR A 7 -10.83 -9.72 -4.59
CA THR A 7 -10.44 -11.08 -4.94
C THR A 7 -9.17 -11.10 -5.81
N GLN A 8 -9.06 -10.22 -6.81
CA GLN A 8 -7.85 -10.12 -7.62
C GLN A 8 -6.64 -9.68 -6.80
N CYS A 9 -6.81 -8.70 -5.89
CA CYS A 9 -5.74 -8.34 -4.96
C CYS A 9 -5.32 -9.53 -4.08
N GLY A 10 -6.27 -10.36 -3.63
CA GLY A 10 -5.98 -11.55 -2.82
C GLY A 10 -5.27 -12.68 -3.57
N ASN A 11 -5.48 -12.78 -4.88
CA ASN A 11 -4.85 -13.80 -5.72
C ASN A 11 -3.48 -13.39 -6.27
N SER A 12 -3.11 -12.11 -6.18
CA SER A 12 -1.82 -11.63 -6.69
C SER A 12 -0.73 -11.78 -5.63
N HIS A 13 0.49 -12.13 -6.07
CA HIS A 13 1.57 -12.54 -5.18
C HIS A 13 1.93 -11.45 -4.14
N GLU A 14 2.19 -10.23 -4.58
CA GLU A 14 2.60 -9.13 -3.68
C GLU A 14 1.38 -8.41 -3.07
N LEU A 15 0.28 -8.25 -3.82
CA LEU A 15 -0.92 -7.57 -3.29
C LEU A 15 -1.59 -8.33 -2.14
N CYS A 16 -1.52 -9.66 -2.13
CA CYS A 16 -2.19 -10.44 -1.09
C CYS A 16 -1.66 -10.10 0.32
N HIS A 17 -0.41 -9.64 0.42
CA HIS A 17 0.19 -9.21 1.68
C HIS A 17 -0.52 -7.99 2.29
N PHE A 18 -1.13 -7.14 1.46
CA PHE A 18 -2.00 -6.04 1.93
C PHE A 18 -3.29 -6.52 2.58
N LEU A 19 -3.76 -7.73 2.26
CA LEU A 19 -4.98 -8.31 2.83
C LEU A 19 -4.73 -9.12 4.12
N SER A 20 -3.47 -9.26 4.55
CA SER A 20 -3.10 -10.02 5.75
C SER A 20 -3.47 -9.33 7.08
N LYS A 21 -3.86 -8.05 7.05
CA LYS A 21 -4.26 -7.26 8.22
C LYS A 21 -5.55 -6.48 7.95
N PRO A 22 -6.40 -6.24 8.98
CA PRO A 22 -7.68 -5.53 8.83
C PRO A 22 -7.60 -4.08 8.32
N TYR A 23 -6.43 -3.46 8.39
CA TYR A 23 -6.15 -2.10 7.93
C TYR A 23 -5.29 -2.06 6.66
N GLY A 24 -4.77 -3.21 6.19
CA GLY A 24 -3.78 -3.25 5.12
C GLY A 24 -4.35 -2.85 3.76
N PHE A 25 -5.63 -3.11 3.51
CA PHE A 25 -6.29 -2.63 2.29
C PHE A 25 -6.42 -1.10 2.25
N GLU A 26 -6.66 -0.44 3.39
CA GLU A 26 -6.61 1.01 3.44
C GLU A 26 -5.18 1.52 3.17
N VAL A 27 -4.16 0.86 3.73
CA VAL A 27 -2.75 1.19 3.46
C VAL A 27 -2.42 1.11 1.97
N LEU A 28 -2.88 0.07 1.27
CA LEU A 28 -2.70 -0.08 -0.18
C LEU A 28 -3.22 1.15 -0.94
N LEU A 29 -4.47 1.55 -0.67
CA LEU A 29 -5.12 2.67 -1.35
C LEU A 29 -4.46 4.02 -1.01
N ARG A 30 -4.01 4.19 0.24
CA ARG A 30 -3.27 5.40 0.66
C ARG A 30 -1.94 5.53 -0.07
N LEU A 31 -1.17 4.44 -0.13
CA LEU A 31 0.13 4.45 -0.79
C LEU A 31 0.01 4.61 -2.33
N GLU A 32 -1.08 4.12 -2.93
CA GLU A 32 -1.40 4.38 -4.33
C GLU A 32 -1.62 5.89 -4.56
N SER A 33 -2.51 6.54 -3.79
CA SER A 33 -2.78 7.99 -3.89
C SER A 33 -1.53 8.83 -3.58
N PHE A 34 -0.75 8.50 -2.56
CA PHE A 34 0.51 9.21 -2.28
C PHE A 34 1.52 9.09 -3.42
N GLY A 35 1.51 7.97 -4.15
CA GLY A 35 2.33 7.80 -5.34
C GLY A 35 1.86 8.63 -6.53
N GLU A 36 0.54 8.73 -6.74
CA GLU A 36 -0.07 9.54 -7.80
C GLU A 36 0.14 11.04 -7.57
N GLU A 37 0.12 11.48 -6.32
CA GLU A 37 0.30 12.88 -5.89
C GLU A 37 1.76 13.28 -5.68
N ASP A 38 2.70 12.33 -5.83
CA ASP A 38 4.11 12.45 -5.42
C ASP A 38 4.30 13.03 -3.99
N ALA A 39 3.41 12.62 -3.09
CA ALA A 39 3.32 13.20 -1.76
C ALA A 39 4.42 12.66 -0.82
N ASP A 40 5.11 13.53 -0.08
CA ASP A 40 6.28 13.17 0.76
C ASP A 40 5.87 12.44 2.06
N ASN A 41 5.02 11.42 2.00
CA ASN A 41 4.50 10.71 3.17
C ASN A 41 5.44 9.59 3.64
N GLY A 42 5.92 9.72 4.87
CA GLY A 42 6.67 8.68 5.58
C GLY A 42 5.78 7.70 6.33
N ILE A 43 6.41 6.90 7.18
CA ILE A 43 5.71 5.86 7.95
C ILE A 43 4.71 6.49 8.93
N ASP A 44 5.07 7.57 9.59
CA ASP A 44 4.22 8.27 10.55
C ASP A 44 3.02 8.92 9.84
N ASP A 45 3.26 9.59 8.71
CA ASP A 45 2.19 10.20 7.92
C ASP A 45 1.21 9.13 7.39
N THR A 46 1.73 7.97 6.98
CA THR A 46 0.90 6.85 6.51
C THR A 46 0.08 6.26 7.67
N TYR A 47 0.68 6.11 8.85
CA TYR A 47 -0.01 5.65 10.06
C TYR A 47 -1.17 6.58 10.43
N ASP A 48 -0.93 7.88 10.42
CA ASP A 48 -1.93 8.89 10.76
C ASP A 48 -3.06 8.99 9.73
N ALA A 49 -2.82 8.55 8.49
CA ALA A 49 -3.83 8.50 7.44
C ALA A 49 -4.80 7.30 7.54
N ILE A 50 -4.52 6.27 8.35
CA ILE A 50 -5.37 5.09 8.51
C ILE A 50 -6.59 5.44 9.37
N ARG A 51 -7.80 5.27 8.84
CA ARG A 51 -9.06 5.60 9.52
C ARG A 51 -9.74 4.39 10.14
N PHE A 52 -9.57 3.20 9.55
CA PHE A 52 -10.28 1.99 9.96
C PHE A 52 -9.34 0.95 10.54
N ASN A 53 -9.77 0.29 11.62
CA ASN A 53 -9.01 -0.78 12.30
C ASN A 53 -7.55 -0.38 12.60
N ARG A 54 -7.31 0.91 12.91
CA ARG A 54 -5.96 1.45 13.11
C ARG A 54 -5.21 0.63 14.16
N PRO A 55 -4.03 0.08 13.84
CA PRO A 55 -3.25 -0.71 14.78
C PRO A 55 -2.55 0.16 15.82
N ARG A 56 -1.93 -0.49 16.80
CA ARG A 56 -0.86 0.14 17.59
C ARG A 56 0.33 0.47 16.67
N LYS A 57 0.99 1.60 16.92
CA LYS A 57 2.09 2.09 16.09
C LYS A 57 3.21 1.07 15.87
N ALA A 58 3.62 0.35 16.92
CA ALA A 58 4.63 -0.71 16.81
C ALA A 58 4.21 -1.86 15.87
N ALA A 59 2.94 -2.27 15.91
CA ALA A 59 2.41 -3.30 15.02
C ALA A 59 2.33 -2.80 13.57
N PHE A 60 2.03 -1.51 13.36
CA PHE A 60 2.09 -0.91 12.03
C PHE A 60 3.51 -0.90 11.48
N SER A 61 4.50 -0.49 12.28
CA SER A 61 5.90 -0.49 11.85
C SER A 61 6.39 -1.88 11.48
N GLN A 62 6.03 -2.90 12.25
CA GLN A 62 6.31 -4.31 11.92
C GLN A 62 5.61 -4.74 10.63
N TYR A 63 4.39 -4.29 10.41
CA TYR A 63 3.66 -4.58 9.18
C TYR A 63 4.30 -3.94 7.95
N CYS A 64 4.78 -2.70 8.02
CA CYS A 64 5.54 -2.07 6.94
C CYS A 64 6.84 -2.83 6.65
N ALA A 65 7.56 -3.29 7.69
CA ALA A 65 8.73 -4.13 7.49
C ALA A 65 8.37 -5.45 6.77
N PHE A 66 7.29 -6.12 7.20
CA PHE A 66 6.76 -7.30 6.53
C PHE A 66 6.43 -7.04 5.06
N LEU A 67 5.72 -5.95 4.73
CA LEU A 67 5.40 -5.59 3.35
C LEU A 67 6.67 -5.33 2.52
N ARG A 68 7.67 -4.66 3.09
CA ARG A 68 8.95 -4.41 2.42
C ARG A 68 9.70 -5.71 2.15
N ASP A 69 9.76 -6.59 3.13
CA ASP A 69 10.50 -7.86 3.02
C ASP A 69 9.87 -8.82 2.00
N ASN A 70 8.58 -8.62 1.68
CA ASN A 70 7.86 -9.31 0.62
C ASN A 70 7.74 -8.49 -0.68
N ASN A 71 8.61 -7.48 -0.90
CA ASN A 71 8.60 -6.63 -2.11
C ASN A 71 7.28 -5.94 -2.43
N ALA A 72 6.37 -5.78 -1.46
CA ALA A 72 5.07 -5.13 -1.67
C ALA A 72 5.18 -3.59 -1.56
N ILE A 73 6.14 -3.11 -0.76
CA ILE A 73 6.47 -1.68 -0.65
C ILE A 73 7.99 -1.47 -0.73
N LYS A 74 8.39 -0.23 -1.01
CA LYS A 74 9.78 0.23 -0.92
C LYS A 74 9.90 1.46 -0.04
N TYR A 75 11.06 1.60 0.55
CA TYR A 75 11.50 2.79 1.27
C TYR A 75 12.35 3.64 0.35
N GLN A 76 12.03 4.94 0.29
CA GLN A 76 12.77 5.92 -0.51
C GLN A 76 13.19 7.08 0.36
N THR A 77 14.31 7.71 0.05
CA THR A 77 14.70 8.95 0.72
C THR A 77 13.75 10.08 0.31
N SER A 78 13.26 10.84 1.28
CA SER A 78 12.44 12.03 1.03
C SER A 78 13.19 13.06 0.21
N ALA A 79 12.48 13.68 -0.74
CA ALA A 79 13.01 14.79 -1.53
C ALA A 79 13.12 16.08 -0.71
N LEU A 80 12.28 16.24 0.32
CA LEU A 80 12.22 17.44 1.17
C LEU A 80 13.16 17.36 2.37
N LYS A 81 13.36 16.17 2.94
CA LYS A 81 14.16 15.97 4.15
C LYS A 81 14.98 14.69 4.08
N LYS A 82 16.30 14.79 3.89
CA LYS A 82 17.20 13.63 3.74
C LYS A 82 17.13 12.56 4.85
N SER A 83 16.78 12.94 6.08
CA SER A 83 16.63 12.01 7.21
C SER A 83 15.25 11.34 7.29
N LYS A 84 14.31 11.70 6.40
CA LYS A 84 12.98 11.11 6.31
C LYS A 84 12.97 10.03 5.23
N THR A 85 12.32 8.91 5.56
CA THR A 85 12.04 7.82 4.64
C THR A 85 10.57 7.86 4.24
N VAL A 86 10.33 7.88 2.94
CA VAL A 86 9.02 7.87 2.28
C VAL A 86 8.63 6.44 1.94
N LEU A 87 7.35 6.11 2.12
CA LEU A 87 6.79 4.80 1.78
C LEU A 87 6.12 4.86 0.41
N ARG A 88 6.42 3.87 -0.44
CA ARG A 88 5.81 3.73 -1.78
C ARG A 88 5.48 2.28 -2.07
N LEU A 89 4.47 2.07 -2.91
CA LEU A 89 4.26 0.77 -3.54
C LEU A 89 5.48 0.38 -4.40
N SER A 90 5.75 -0.92 -4.47
CA SER A 90 6.75 -1.45 -5.41
C SER A 90 6.25 -1.36 -6.85
N ALA A 91 7.17 -1.53 -7.82
CA ALA A 91 6.80 -1.50 -9.23
C ALA A 91 5.86 -2.66 -9.59
N GLU A 92 6.11 -3.82 -8.99
CA GLU A 92 5.35 -5.05 -9.12
C GLU A 92 3.91 -4.86 -8.65
N VAL A 93 3.73 -4.27 -7.45
CA VAL A 93 2.39 -3.97 -6.92
C VAL A 93 1.65 -2.95 -7.78
N ILE A 94 2.33 -1.92 -8.28
CA ILE A 94 1.72 -0.93 -9.19
C ILE A 94 1.26 -1.61 -10.50
N ALA A 95 2.07 -2.49 -11.06
CA ALA A 95 1.71 -3.24 -12.27
C ALA A 95 0.48 -4.14 -12.02
N GLN A 96 0.45 -4.85 -10.90
CA GLN A 96 -0.68 -5.71 -10.52
C GLN A 96 -1.97 -4.92 -10.27
N LEU A 97 -1.88 -3.75 -9.62
CA LEU A 97 -3.02 -2.86 -9.42
C LEU A 97 -3.61 -2.39 -10.75
N LYS A 98 -2.77 -2.05 -11.73
CA LYS A 98 -3.24 -1.64 -13.06
C LYS A 98 -4.04 -2.75 -13.72
N VAL A 99 -3.51 -3.97 -13.74
CA VAL A 99 -4.21 -5.15 -14.29
C VAL A 99 -5.54 -5.39 -13.56
N ALA A 100 -5.54 -5.37 -12.22
CA ALA A 100 -6.76 -5.57 -11.42
C ALA A 100 -7.82 -4.48 -11.69
N ARG A 101 -7.41 -3.21 -11.88
CA ARG A 101 -8.30 -2.09 -12.23
C ARG A 101 -8.82 -2.18 -13.66
N GLU A 102 -8.04 -2.65 -14.61
CA GLU A 102 -8.46 -2.88 -16.00
C GLU A 102 -9.52 -3.98 -16.08
N GLN A 103 -9.30 -5.10 -15.39
CA GLN A 103 -10.27 -6.19 -15.28
C GLN A 103 -11.58 -5.70 -14.63
N GLN A 104 -11.49 -4.89 -13.58
CA GLN A 104 -12.67 -4.29 -12.95
C GLN A 104 -13.48 -3.41 -13.90
N ARG A 105 -12.83 -2.71 -14.84
CA ARG A 105 -13.50 -1.87 -15.84
C ARG A 105 -14.14 -2.70 -16.95
N ALA A 106 -13.53 -3.81 -17.34
CA ALA A 106 -14.06 -4.73 -18.34
C ALA A 106 -15.33 -5.48 -17.86
N SER A 107 -15.47 -5.70 -16.55
CA SER A 107 -16.64 -6.33 -15.93
C SER A 107 -17.83 -5.36 -15.67
N ARG A 108 -17.78 -4.12 -16.16
CA ARG A 108 -18.86 -3.11 -16.03
C ARG A 108 -19.54 -2.84 -17.36
#